data_AF-X1HMM1-F1
#
_entry.id   AF-X1HMM1-F1
#
_cell.length_a   1.000
_cell.length_b   1.000
_cell.length_c   1.000
_cell.angle_alpha   90.00
_cell.angle_beta   90.00
_cell.angle_gamma   90.00
#
_symmetry.space_group_name_H-M   'P 1'
#
loop_
_entity.id
_entity.type
_entity.pdbx_description
1 polymer ?
#
loop_
_entity_poly.entity_id
_entity_poly.type
_entity_poly.pdbx_seq_one_letter_code
_entity_poly.pdbx_strand_id
1 'polypeptide(L)'
;MVVGREREDMKLLTAQVTEGKETLREKAEAIAGWIYENVQYELDVENPPWELVKGAHGDCSSFSPLAQVMLGCAGIDCWGWQGVFWGENYYGHMVSLARLPEGWIMVDPTAPPVIDCDLRNISAYGYYEIDQTPDFPPIQPPDAEPWWLPTPKVAEILPYIFGGLFTAGIVLTSLKK
;
A
#
# COMPACT_ATOMS: atom_id res chain seq x y z
N MET A 1 21.86 -2.50 -12.06
CA MET A 1 20.40 -2.36 -11.91
C MET A 1 20.20 -1.01 -11.27
N VAL A 2 19.46 -0.09 -11.88
CA VAL A 2 19.20 1.22 -11.27
C VAL A 2 18.17 0.99 -10.17
N VAL A 3 18.48 1.41 -8.95
CA VAL A 3 17.54 1.35 -7.82
C VAL A 3 16.37 2.28 -8.16
N GLY A 4 15.12 1.84 -8.04
CA GLY A 4 13.91 2.61 -8.34
C GLY A 4 13.90 4.01 -7.74
N ARG A 5 14.36 4.18 -6.48
CA ARG A 5 14.52 5.52 -5.87
C ARG A 5 15.60 6.40 -6.50
N GLU A 6 16.52 5.84 -7.28
CA GLU A 6 17.52 6.61 -8.03
C GLU A 6 16.97 7.11 -9.37
N ARG A 7 15.85 6.54 -9.85
CA ARG A 7 15.26 6.92 -11.13
C ARG A 7 14.66 8.33 -11.08
N GLU A 8 14.98 9.11 -12.10
CA GLU A 8 14.56 10.51 -12.19
C GLU A 8 13.03 10.66 -12.32
N ASP A 9 12.38 9.78 -13.07
CA ASP A 9 10.92 9.79 -13.21
C ASP A 9 10.22 9.59 -11.86
N MET A 10 10.72 8.67 -11.04
CA MET A 10 10.18 8.41 -9.69
C MET A 10 10.46 9.57 -8.73
N LYS A 11 11.64 10.19 -8.80
CA LYS A 11 11.97 11.38 -7.98
C LYS A 11 11.06 12.56 -8.31
N LEU A 12 10.89 12.86 -9.60
CA LEU A 12 10.06 13.97 -10.06
C LEU A 12 8.59 13.79 -9.66
N LEU A 13 8.04 12.58 -9.90
CA LEU A 13 6.68 12.28 -9.48
C LEU A 13 6.52 12.41 -7.97
N THR A 14 7.44 11.84 -7.19
CA THR A 14 7.39 11.94 -5.72
C THR A 14 7.44 13.38 -5.26
N ALA A 15 8.32 14.21 -5.83
CA ALA A 15 8.42 15.63 -5.50
C ALA A 15 7.12 16.38 -5.80
N GLN A 16 6.45 16.07 -6.92
CA GLN A 16 5.14 16.62 -7.25
C GLN A 16 4.06 16.19 -6.25
N VAL A 17 4.00 14.90 -5.92
CA VAL A 17 3.00 14.35 -4.98
C VAL A 17 3.18 14.92 -3.57
N THR A 18 4.42 15.20 -3.17
CA THR A 18 4.76 15.72 -1.85
C THR A 18 4.91 17.24 -1.79
N GLU A 19 4.54 17.95 -2.86
CA GLU A 19 4.61 19.41 -2.91
C GLU A 19 3.76 20.05 -1.80
N GLY A 20 4.35 21.01 -1.07
CA GLY A 20 3.69 21.70 0.03
C GLY A 20 3.48 20.88 1.31
N LYS A 21 3.99 19.64 1.39
CA LYS A 21 3.97 18.81 2.60
C LYS A 21 5.20 19.10 3.46
N GLU A 22 4.98 19.53 4.70
CA GLU A 22 6.05 20.01 5.58
C GLU A 22 6.63 18.88 6.43
N THR A 23 5.79 17.93 6.84
CA THR A 23 6.18 16.81 7.72
C THR A 23 6.37 15.49 6.97
N LEU A 24 7.16 14.56 7.52
CA LEU A 24 7.32 13.22 6.95
C LEU A 24 5.99 12.46 6.90
N ARG A 25 5.12 12.66 7.89
CA ARG A 25 3.78 12.07 7.94
C ARG A 25 2.92 12.57 6.78
N GLU A 26 2.83 13.88 6.58
CA GLU A 26 2.06 14.47 5.47
C GLU A 26 2.56 14.00 4.10
N LYS A 27 3.87 13.77 3.95
CA LYS A 27 4.45 13.19 2.75
C LYS A 27 4.03 11.74 2.55
N ALA A 28 4.13 10.92 3.60
CA ALA A 28 3.72 9.51 3.55
C ALA A 28 2.23 9.37 3.22
N GLU A 29 1.37 10.17 3.86
CA GLU A 29 -0.07 10.26 3.58
C GLU A 29 -0.35 10.66 2.13
N ALA A 30 0.33 11.69 1.63
CA ALA A 30 0.16 12.16 0.25
C ALA A 30 0.58 11.09 -0.78
N ILE A 31 1.70 10.39 -0.54
CA ILE A 31 2.17 9.28 -1.37
C ILE A 31 1.14 8.15 -1.40
N ALA A 32 0.71 7.68 -0.23
CA ALA A 32 -0.20 6.55 -0.13
C ALA A 32 -1.58 6.88 -0.73
N GLY A 33 -2.09 8.09 -0.45
CA GLY A 33 -3.32 8.61 -1.04
C GLY A 33 -3.24 8.73 -2.56
N TRP A 34 -2.13 9.24 -3.10
CA TRP A 34 -1.95 9.34 -4.55
C TRP A 34 -1.96 7.97 -5.22
N ILE A 35 -1.26 6.98 -4.66
CA ILE A 35 -1.24 5.61 -5.22
C ILE A 35 -2.65 5.02 -5.21
N TYR A 36 -3.37 5.12 -4.10
CA TYR A 36 -4.75 4.63 -3.97
C TYR A 36 -5.70 5.26 -5.01
N GLU A 37 -5.56 6.56 -5.27
CA GLU A 37 -6.43 7.28 -6.21
C GLU A 37 -6.06 7.10 -7.68
N ASN A 38 -4.79 6.82 -8.00
CA ASN A 38 -4.27 6.89 -9.38
C ASN A 38 -3.80 5.55 -9.95
N VAL A 39 -3.62 4.51 -9.12
CA VAL A 39 -3.23 3.18 -9.59
C VAL A 39 -4.42 2.24 -9.47
N GLN A 40 -4.72 1.52 -10.55
CA GLN A 40 -5.82 0.56 -10.56
C GLN A 40 -5.41 -0.73 -9.87
N TYR A 41 -6.19 -1.13 -8.86
CA TYR A 41 -6.01 -2.40 -8.17
C TYR A 41 -6.57 -3.57 -9.01
N GLU A 42 -5.76 -4.59 -9.23
CA GLU A 42 -6.16 -5.83 -9.89
C GLU A 42 -5.47 -7.03 -9.22
N LEU A 43 -6.27 -7.99 -8.74
CA LEU A 43 -5.78 -9.17 -8.04
C LEU A 43 -4.94 -10.05 -8.97
N ASP A 44 -3.89 -10.66 -8.42
CA ASP A 44 -2.99 -11.60 -9.12
C ASP A 44 -2.23 -10.97 -10.30
N VAL A 45 -2.12 -9.64 -10.34
CA VAL A 45 -1.33 -8.89 -11.32
C VAL A 45 -0.17 -8.22 -10.60
N GLU A 46 1.05 -8.57 -10.99
CA GLU A 46 2.28 -7.97 -10.46
C GLU A 46 2.97 -7.11 -11.53
N ASN A 47 3.17 -5.83 -11.24
CA ASN A 47 3.92 -4.91 -12.10
C ASN A 47 4.91 -4.08 -11.26
N PRO A 48 6.08 -3.76 -11.82
CA PRO A 48 7.06 -2.96 -11.11
C PRO A 48 6.60 -1.49 -10.97
N PRO A 49 7.13 -0.75 -9.98
CA PRO A 49 6.71 0.63 -9.68
C PRO A 49 6.65 1.57 -10.89
N TRP A 50 7.66 1.51 -11.76
CA TRP A 50 7.76 2.41 -12.93
C TRP A 50 6.78 2.08 -14.07
N GLU A 51 6.11 0.93 -14.05
CA GLU A 51 5.02 0.63 -14.98
C GLU A 51 3.66 1.02 -14.39
N LEU A 52 3.47 0.88 -13.07
CA LEU A 52 2.25 1.31 -12.39
C LEU A 52 1.98 2.81 -12.58
N VAL A 53 3.01 3.64 -12.44
CA VAL A 53 2.90 5.10 -12.66
C VAL A 53 2.59 5.50 -14.11
N LYS A 54 2.66 4.55 -15.06
CA LYS A 54 2.29 4.73 -16.47
C LYS A 54 0.89 4.17 -16.79
N GLY A 55 0.15 3.69 -15.79
CA GLY A 55 -1.19 3.14 -15.93
C GLY A 55 -1.26 1.62 -15.99
N ALA A 56 -0.18 0.90 -15.66
CA ALA A 56 -0.29 -0.53 -15.39
C ALA A 56 -1.08 -0.78 -14.09
N HIS A 57 -1.70 -1.95 -13.97
CA HIS A 57 -2.46 -2.35 -12.79
C HIS A 57 -1.60 -3.22 -11.87
N GLY A 58 -2.02 -3.41 -10.64
CA GLY A 58 -1.41 -4.44 -9.79
C GLY A 58 -2.12 -4.65 -8.46
N ASP A 59 -1.62 -5.58 -7.67
CA ASP A 59 -2.13 -5.88 -6.33
C ASP A 59 -1.22 -5.33 -5.20
N CYS A 60 -1.43 -5.79 -3.97
CA CYS A 60 -0.64 -5.40 -2.80
C CYS A 60 0.88 -5.59 -2.98
N SER A 61 1.30 -6.59 -3.75
CA SER A 61 2.71 -6.87 -4.06
C SER A 61 3.32 -5.88 -5.05
N SER A 62 2.49 -5.13 -5.78
CA SER A 62 2.90 -4.05 -6.70
C SER A 62 2.82 -2.68 -6.04
N PHE A 63 1.74 -2.46 -5.29
CA PHE A 63 1.45 -1.22 -4.58
C PHE A 63 2.48 -0.93 -3.48
N SER A 64 2.89 -1.96 -2.73
CA SER A 64 3.86 -1.80 -1.63
C SER A 64 5.27 -1.43 -2.11
N PRO A 65 5.86 -2.08 -3.14
CA PRO A 65 7.10 -1.61 -3.73
C PRO A 65 7.01 -0.19 -4.29
N LEU A 66 5.88 0.20 -4.91
CA LEU A 66 5.71 1.57 -5.37
C LEU A 66 5.73 2.57 -4.21
N ALA A 67 5.01 2.27 -3.13
CA ALA A 67 5.05 3.07 -1.91
C ALA A 67 6.49 3.17 -1.37
N GLN A 68 7.23 2.06 -1.28
CA GLN A 68 8.63 2.06 -0.82
C GLN A 68 9.54 2.93 -1.69
N VAL A 69 9.41 2.86 -3.02
CA VAL A 69 10.18 3.71 -3.94
C VAL A 69 9.89 5.18 -3.69
N MET A 70 8.60 5.55 -3.60
CA MET A 70 8.21 6.95 -3.40
C MET A 70 8.59 7.45 -2.01
N LEU A 71 8.43 6.64 -0.95
CA LEU A 71 8.89 6.96 0.39
C LEU A 71 10.41 7.19 0.43
N GLY A 72 11.18 6.32 -0.21
CA GLY A 72 12.63 6.47 -0.35
C GLY A 72 13.02 7.75 -1.11
N CYS A 73 12.34 8.07 -2.21
CA CYS A 73 12.51 9.33 -2.93
C CYS A 73 12.21 10.56 -2.06
N ALA A 74 11.26 10.46 -1.13
CA ALA A 74 10.91 11.52 -0.18
C ALA A 74 11.86 11.62 1.02
N GLY A 75 12.89 10.76 1.09
CA GLY A 75 13.85 10.70 2.20
C GLY A 75 13.28 10.04 3.46
N ILE A 76 12.30 9.14 3.30
CA ILE A 76 11.69 8.38 4.40
C ILE A 76 12.22 6.96 4.35
N ASP A 77 12.93 6.55 5.41
CA ASP A 77 13.36 5.16 5.56
C ASP A 77 12.14 4.26 5.66
N CYS A 78 12.16 3.14 4.95
CA CYS A 78 11.02 2.22 4.92
C CYS A 78 11.42 0.75 4.79
N TRP A 79 10.45 -0.10 5.06
CA TRP A 79 10.52 -1.56 4.96
C TRP A 79 9.28 -2.11 4.29
N GLY A 80 9.42 -3.17 3.51
CA GLY A 80 8.30 -4.00 3.11
C GLY A 80 7.92 -4.97 4.24
N TRP A 81 6.63 -5.16 4.43
CA TRP A 81 6.10 -6.10 5.39
C TRP A 81 5.01 -6.94 4.76
N GLN A 82 5.08 -8.25 4.98
CA GLN A 82 4.04 -9.18 4.57
C GLN A 82 3.35 -9.72 5.83
N GLY A 83 2.03 -9.72 5.84
CA GLY A 83 1.21 -10.20 6.95
C GLY A 83 -0.12 -10.78 6.46
N VAL A 84 -1.11 -10.91 7.35
CA VAL A 84 -2.50 -11.22 6.98
C VAL A 84 -3.47 -10.32 7.74
N PHE A 85 -4.67 -10.16 7.19
CA PHE A 85 -5.75 -9.48 7.89
C PHE A 85 -6.21 -10.25 9.13
N TRP A 86 -6.68 -9.53 10.15
CA TRP A 86 -7.21 -10.14 11.37
C TRP A 86 -8.45 -11.01 11.07
N GLY A 87 -8.45 -12.26 11.54
CA GLY A 87 -9.54 -13.21 11.32
C GLY A 87 -9.46 -13.95 9.98
N GLU A 88 -8.43 -13.69 9.18
CA GLU A 88 -8.19 -14.32 7.89
C GLU A 88 -6.85 -15.07 7.90
N ASN A 89 -6.85 -16.35 7.49
CA ASN A 89 -5.67 -17.22 7.60
C ASN A 89 -4.98 -17.48 6.26
N TYR A 90 -5.62 -17.13 5.13
CA TYR A 90 -5.17 -17.56 3.81
C TYR A 90 -4.77 -16.43 2.87
N TYR A 91 -5.21 -15.20 3.12
CA TYR A 91 -4.91 -14.05 2.28
C TYR A 91 -3.74 -13.25 2.83
N GLY A 92 -2.55 -13.55 2.30
CA GLY A 92 -1.35 -12.74 2.51
C GLY A 92 -1.55 -11.34 1.96
N HIS A 93 -1.07 -10.34 2.69
CA HIS A 93 -1.14 -8.93 2.32
C HIS A 93 0.23 -8.29 2.52
N MET A 94 0.63 -7.44 1.58
CA MET A 94 1.90 -6.71 1.66
C MET A 94 1.62 -5.23 1.88
N VAL A 95 2.33 -4.63 2.82
CA VAL A 95 2.32 -3.20 3.12
C VAL A 95 3.74 -2.66 3.26
N SER A 96 3.85 -1.34 3.46
CA SER A 96 5.11 -0.68 3.79
C SER A 96 5.09 -0.20 5.24
N LEU A 97 6.25 -0.18 5.90
CA LEU A 97 6.47 0.46 7.19
C LEU A 97 7.39 1.66 6.96
N ALA A 98 6.95 2.87 7.32
CA ALA A 98 7.71 4.11 7.19
C ALA A 98 8.27 4.57 8.55
N ARG A 99 9.52 5.05 8.58
CA ARG A 99 10.13 5.64 9.77
C ARG A 99 9.72 7.10 9.90
N LEU A 100 8.72 7.35 10.71
CA LEU A 100 8.24 8.70 11.04
C LEU A 100 8.75 9.13 12.44
N PRO A 101 8.68 10.42 12.82
CA PRO A 101 9.17 10.91 14.12
C PRO A 101 8.62 10.15 15.35
N GLU A 102 7.39 9.66 15.26
CA GLU A 102 6.68 8.89 16.28
C GLU A 102 7.07 7.41 16.32
N GLY A 103 7.72 6.89 15.27
CA GLY A 103 8.10 5.49 15.19
C GLY A 103 7.91 4.89 13.80
N TRP A 104 7.80 3.56 13.78
CA TRP A 104 7.49 2.82 12.55
C TRP A 104 5.98 2.79 12.34
N ILE A 105 5.53 3.40 11.25
CA ILE A 105 4.13 3.59 10.93
C ILE A 105 3.78 2.80 9.68
N MET A 106 2.63 2.12 9.70
CA MET A 106 2.17 1.34 8.55
C MET A 106 1.63 2.27 7.46
N VAL A 107 1.97 1.95 6.22
CA VAL A 107 1.55 2.63 4.99
C VAL A 107 1.01 1.58 4.03
N ASP A 108 -0.29 1.64 3.74
CA ASP A 108 -1.01 0.70 2.90
C ASP A 108 -1.86 1.45 1.87
N PRO A 109 -1.37 1.62 0.64
CA PRO A 109 -2.12 2.32 -0.39
C PRO A 109 -3.21 1.46 -1.06
N THR A 110 -3.51 0.25 -0.57
CA THR A 110 -4.52 -0.62 -1.20
C THR A 110 -5.95 -0.34 -0.73
N ALA A 111 -6.13 0.25 0.47
CA ALA A 111 -7.42 0.65 1.00
C ALA A 111 -7.31 1.75 2.07
N PRO A 112 -8.35 2.57 2.30
CA PRO A 112 -8.40 3.48 3.44
C PRO A 112 -8.61 2.73 4.78
N PRO A 113 -8.00 3.18 5.90
CA PRO A 113 -7.05 4.29 5.99
C PRO A 113 -5.68 3.90 5.41
N VAL A 114 -5.10 4.78 4.59
CA VAL A 114 -3.85 4.49 3.86
C VAL A 114 -2.58 4.56 4.72
N ILE A 115 -2.75 5.01 5.97
CA ILE A 115 -1.76 5.06 7.04
C ILE A 115 -2.37 4.53 8.32
N ASP A 116 -1.54 4.06 9.25
CA ASP A 116 -2.00 3.54 10.55
C ASP A 116 -3.06 2.42 10.40
N CYS A 117 -2.96 1.61 9.35
CA CYS A 117 -3.84 0.46 9.16
C CYS A 117 -3.47 -0.67 10.14
N ASP A 118 -4.50 -1.36 10.64
CA ASP A 118 -4.33 -2.44 11.59
C ASP A 118 -4.29 -3.79 10.85
N LEU A 119 -3.13 -4.46 10.83
CA LEU A 119 -2.96 -5.80 10.27
C LEU A 119 -2.42 -6.78 11.31
N ARG A 120 -2.77 -8.07 11.17
CA ARG A 120 -2.32 -9.13 12.07
C ARG A 120 -1.03 -9.77 11.56
N ASN A 121 -0.21 -10.25 12.47
CA ASN A 121 1.12 -10.74 12.15
C ASN A 121 1.14 -12.07 11.39
N ILE A 122 1.87 -12.13 10.28
CA ILE A 122 2.59 -13.36 9.92
C ILE A 122 3.95 -13.15 9.22
N SER A 123 4.96 -13.79 9.80
CA SER A 123 6.12 -14.49 9.19
C SER A 123 7.15 -13.83 8.25
N ALA A 124 6.99 -12.63 7.65
CA ALA A 124 8.05 -12.13 6.77
C ALA A 124 8.22 -10.60 6.67
N TYR A 125 9.48 -10.15 6.74
CA TYR A 125 9.92 -8.81 6.34
C TYR A 125 10.56 -8.90 4.96
N GLY A 126 10.17 -8.01 4.05
CA GLY A 126 10.77 -7.89 2.71
C GLY A 126 11.47 -6.54 2.57
N TYR A 127 12.67 -6.53 2.02
CA TYR A 127 13.32 -5.29 1.60
C TYR A 127 13.15 -5.12 0.09
N TYR A 128 12.57 -4.01 -0.35
CA TYR A 128 12.63 -3.59 -1.73
C TYR A 128 13.68 -2.48 -1.86
N GLU A 129 14.68 -2.68 -2.74
CA GLU A 129 15.68 -1.68 -3.11
C GLU A 129 16.61 -1.18 -1.97
N ILE A 130 17.70 -1.92 -1.72
CA ILE A 130 18.70 -1.64 -0.67
C ILE A 130 19.77 -0.63 -1.14
N ASP A 131 19.98 0.46 -0.40
CA ASP A 131 21.23 1.24 -0.40
C ASP A 131 21.71 1.54 1.03
N GLN A 132 20.78 1.61 2.00
CA GLN A 132 21.06 1.69 3.43
C GLN A 132 20.18 0.71 4.20
N THR A 133 20.78 0.01 5.16
CA THR A 133 20.09 -0.86 6.12
C THR A 133 19.83 0.01 7.34
N PRO A 134 18.64 0.63 7.52
CA PRO A 134 18.29 1.25 8.79
C PRO A 134 18.33 0.19 9.90
N ASP A 135 18.30 0.62 11.17
CA ASP A 135 18.25 -0.28 12.33
C ASP A 135 17.30 -1.46 12.07
N PHE A 136 17.65 -2.64 12.59
CA PHE A 136 16.87 -3.89 12.51
C PHE A 136 15.35 -3.62 12.48
N PRO A 137 14.57 -4.39 11.69
CA PRO A 137 13.16 -4.07 11.49
C PRO A 137 12.46 -3.97 12.84
N PRO A 138 11.46 -3.07 13.00
CA PRO A 138 10.76 -2.88 14.26
C PRO A 138 10.37 -4.22 14.88
N ILE A 139 10.76 -4.43 16.15
CA ILE A 139 10.26 -5.52 16.98
C ILE A 139 8.75 -5.29 17.16
N GLN A 140 7.97 -6.30 16.82
CA GLN A 140 6.51 -6.19 16.67
C GLN A 140 5.81 -5.85 17.99
N PRO A 141 4.85 -4.92 18.00
CA PRO A 141 3.86 -4.85 19.07
C PRO A 141 2.98 -6.13 19.06
N PRO A 142 2.45 -6.56 20.22
CA PRO A 142 1.57 -7.74 20.28
C PRO A 142 0.31 -7.55 19.45
N ASP A 143 -0.29 -8.66 19.00
CA ASP A 143 -1.58 -8.72 18.30
C ASP A 143 -2.59 -7.72 18.89
N ALA A 144 -3.04 -6.76 18.08
CA ALA A 144 -4.10 -5.83 18.44
C ALA A 144 -5.33 -6.08 17.54
N GLU A 145 -6.51 -6.05 18.15
CA GLU A 145 -7.79 -6.04 17.42
C GLU A 145 -8.01 -4.63 16.84
N PRO A 146 -8.29 -4.48 15.53
CA PRO A 146 -8.50 -3.17 14.91
C PRO A 146 -9.66 -2.41 15.56
N TRP A 147 -9.43 -1.18 16.01
CA TRP A 147 -10.42 -0.42 16.79
C TRP A 147 -11.60 0.12 15.95
N TRP A 148 -11.45 0.13 14.62
CA TRP A 148 -12.41 0.72 13.67
C TRP A 148 -13.14 -0.30 12.80
N LEU A 149 -12.83 -1.61 12.90
CA LEU A 149 -13.60 -2.63 12.20
C LEU A 149 -14.87 -2.96 13.00
N PRO A 150 -16.08 -2.68 12.49
CA PRO A 150 -17.30 -3.22 13.07
C PRO A 150 -17.39 -4.69 12.69
N THR A 151 -16.59 -5.57 13.30
CA THR A 151 -16.38 -6.99 12.96
C THR A 151 -17.57 -7.62 12.21
N PRO A 152 -17.60 -7.57 10.87
CA PRO A 152 -18.49 -8.43 10.13
C PRO A 152 -17.73 -9.74 10.03
N LYS A 153 -18.37 -10.85 10.36
CA LYS A 153 -17.80 -12.16 10.04
C LYS A 153 -17.46 -12.12 8.55
N VAL A 154 -16.18 -12.16 8.20
CA VAL A 154 -15.69 -12.03 6.81
C VAL A 154 -16.40 -12.99 5.85
N ALA A 155 -16.91 -14.11 6.39
CA ALA A 155 -17.80 -15.06 5.72
C ALA A 155 -19.12 -14.48 5.15
N GLU A 156 -19.61 -13.33 5.62
CA GLU A 156 -20.89 -12.74 5.20
C GLU A 156 -20.74 -11.61 4.17
N ILE A 157 -19.55 -11.02 3.98
CA ILE A 157 -19.33 -9.88 3.07
C ILE A 157 -18.69 -10.27 1.74
N LEU A 158 -18.03 -11.43 1.66
CA LEU A 158 -17.51 -12.00 0.41
C LEU A 158 -18.50 -11.92 -0.78
N PRO A 159 -19.81 -12.26 -0.65
CA PRO A 159 -20.74 -12.16 -1.77
C PRO A 159 -21.00 -10.72 -2.25
N TYR A 160 -20.82 -9.71 -1.39
CA TYR A 160 -21.12 -8.31 -1.72
C TYR A 160 -19.94 -7.60 -2.40
N ILE A 161 -18.70 -7.94 -2.04
CA ILE A 161 -17.51 -7.44 -2.75
C ILE A 161 -17.41 -8.07 -4.14
N PHE A 162 -17.70 -9.38 -4.27
CA PHE A 162 -17.74 -10.05 -5.57
C PHE A 162 -19.00 -9.73 -6.41
N GLY A 163 -20.13 -9.40 -5.78
CA GLY A 163 -21.38 -9.02 -6.48
C GLY A 163 -21.45 -7.57 -6.96
N GLY A 164 -20.69 -6.65 -6.34
CA GLY A 164 -20.63 -5.24 -6.73
C GLY A 164 -19.94 -4.99 -8.08
N LEU A 165 -18.98 -5.84 -8.44
CA LEU A 165 -18.29 -5.77 -9.74
C LEU A 165 -19.15 -6.30 -10.91
N PHE A 166 -20.11 -7.19 -10.65
CA PHE A 166 -21.04 -7.67 -11.69
C PHE A 166 -22.25 -6.75 -11.93
N THR A 167 -22.63 -5.93 -10.94
CA THR A 167 -23.78 -5.02 -11.09
C THR A 167 -23.42 -3.70 -11.76
N ALA A 168 -22.19 -3.18 -11.60
CA ALA A 168 -21.73 -2.00 -12.31
C ALA A 168 -21.59 -2.22 -13.83
N GLY A 169 -21.25 -3.44 -14.26
CA GLY A 169 -21.16 -3.81 -15.68
C GLY A 169 -22.50 -3.94 -16.41
N ILE A 170 -23.57 -4.29 -15.70
CA ILE A 170 -24.92 -4.44 -16.28
C ILE A 170 -25.60 -3.06 -16.42
N VAL A 171 -25.34 -2.11 -15.52
CA VAL A 171 -25.97 -0.77 -15.59
C VAL A 171 -25.45 0.07 -16.77
N LEU A 172 -24.19 -0.10 -17.18
CA LEU A 172 -23.60 0.66 -18.29
C LEU A 172 -23.99 0.15 -19.69
N THR A 173 -24.50 -1.07 -19.82
CA THR A 173 -24.99 -1.60 -21.11
C THR A 173 -26.48 -1.31 -21.37
N SER A 174 -27.26 -0.97 -20.34
CA SER A 174 -28.67 -0.57 -20.49
C SER A 174 -28.90 0.90 -20.86
N LEU A 175 -27.84 1.74 -20.88
CA LEU A 175 -27.94 3.18 -21.21
C LEU A 175 -27.45 3.55 -22.62
N LYS A 176 -27.17 2.56 -23.46
CA LYS A 176 -26.92 2.75 -24.90
C LYS A 176 -27.97 1.99 -25.74
N LYS A 177 -29.20 2.48 -25.71
CA LYS A 177 -30.19 2.31 -26.80
C LYS A 177 -31.04 3.55 -26.92
#